data_AF-A0A643BX21-F1
#
_entry.id   AF-A0A643BX21-F1
#
_cell.length_a   1.000
_cell.length_b   1.000
_cell.length_c   1.000
_cell.angle_alpha   90.00
_cell.angle_beta   90.00
_cell.angle_gamma   90.00
#
_symmetry.space_group_name_H-M   'P 1'
#
loop_
_entity.id
_entity.type
_entity.pdbx_description
1 polymer ?
#
loop_
_entity_poly.entity_id
_entity_poly.type
_entity_poly.pdbx_seq_one_letter_code
_entity_poly.pdbx_strand_id
1 'polypeptide(L)'
;SLAAAAPLAVGRWRSACTEGGGRVLPSAAEGAMVGGEAAAAVEELVSGVRQATDFAEQFRSYSESEKQWKARMEFILRHLPDYRDPPDGGGRLDQLLSLSMVWANHLFLGCSYNKDLLDKVMEMADGIEVEDLPQFTTRSELMKK
;
A
#
# COMPACT_ATOMS: atom_id res chain seq x y z
N SER A 1 17.54 -41.23 -3.65
CA SER A 1 18.09 -40.54 -4.82
C SER A 1 17.21 -39.36 -5.16
N LEU A 2 17.51 -38.18 -4.63
CA LEU A 2 18.24 -37.08 -5.31
C LEU A 2 17.44 -36.49 -6.48
N ALA A 3 16.55 -35.55 -6.17
CA ALA A 3 16.10 -34.53 -7.11
C ALA A 3 17.09 -33.37 -7.02
N ALA A 4 17.90 -33.20 -8.08
CA ALA A 4 18.89 -32.15 -8.20
C ALA A 4 18.22 -30.80 -8.49
N ALA A 5 18.56 -29.79 -7.70
CA ALA A 5 18.22 -28.39 -7.93
C ALA A 5 19.04 -27.85 -9.11
N ALA A 6 18.36 -27.21 -10.07
CA ALA A 6 19.00 -26.46 -11.15
C ALA A 6 19.28 -25.02 -10.68
N PRO A 7 20.50 -24.47 -10.88
CA PRO A 7 20.77 -23.06 -10.60
C PRO A 7 20.39 -22.18 -11.80
N LEU A 8 19.73 -21.07 -11.49
CA LEU A 8 19.32 -20.00 -12.40
C LEU A 8 20.56 -19.35 -13.04
N ALA A 9 20.63 -19.36 -14.36
CA ALA A 9 21.69 -18.75 -15.14
C ALA A 9 21.60 -17.22 -15.09
N VAL A 10 22.51 -16.60 -14.35
CA VAL A 10 22.73 -15.15 -14.40
C VAL A 10 23.46 -14.80 -15.70
N GLY A 11 22.79 -14.02 -16.56
CA GLY A 11 23.30 -13.60 -17.85
C GLY A 11 24.56 -12.74 -17.72
N ARG A 12 25.67 -13.22 -18.28
CA ARG A 12 26.93 -12.47 -18.40
C ARG A 12 27.00 -11.86 -19.80
N TRP A 13 26.59 -10.61 -19.93
CA TRP A 13 26.87 -9.79 -21.11
C TRP A 13 28.38 -9.51 -21.15
N ARG A 14 29.10 -10.09 -22.11
CA ARG A 14 30.47 -9.65 -22.45
C ARG A 14 30.38 -8.72 -23.65
N SER A 15 30.58 -7.42 -23.39
CA SER A 15 30.82 -6.42 -24.43
C SER A 15 32.30 -6.45 -24.82
N ALA A 16 32.56 -6.48 -26.12
CA ALA A 16 33.90 -6.42 -26.71
C ALA A 16 34.24 -4.97 -27.07
N CYS A 17 35.39 -4.49 -26.59
CA CYS A 17 36.06 -3.26 -26.98
C CYS A 17 37.50 -3.68 -27.34
N THR A 18 38.19 -3.28 -28.40
CA THR A 18 38.00 -2.34 -29.53
C THR A 18 39.14 -2.71 -30.51
N GLU A 19 39.07 -2.30 -31.79
CA GLU A 19 40.16 -1.58 -32.49
C GLU A 19 39.83 -1.46 -33.99
N GLY A 20 39.99 -0.25 -34.55
CA GLY A 20 39.96 -0.02 -36.00
C GLY A 20 39.36 1.32 -36.41
N GLY A 21 40.21 2.31 -36.62
CA GLY A 21 39.83 3.71 -36.85
C GLY A 21 39.07 3.99 -38.15
N GLY A 22 38.24 5.03 -38.09
CA GLY A 22 37.58 5.66 -39.22
C GLY A 22 36.92 6.96 -38.79
N ARG A 23 37.53 8.10 -39.15
CA ARG A 23 37.04 9.45 -38.85
C ARG A 23 35.97 9.85 -39.88
N VAL A 24 34.73 10.08 -39.44
CA VAL A 24 33.74 10.93 -40.14
C VAL A 24 32.95 11.74 -39.09
N LEU A 25 32.63 12.98 -39.44
CA LEU A 25 32.14 14.14 -38.67
C LEU A 25 30.96 13.93 -37.69
N PRO A 26 30.73 14.89 -36.76
CA PRO A 26 29.80 14.73 -35.65
C PRO A 26 28.34 14.91 -36.11
N SER A 27 27.52 13.88 -35.88
CA SER A 27 26.06 14.00 -35.94
C SER A 27 25.53 14.11 -34.52
N ALA A 28 24.95 15.26 -34.24
CA ALA A 28 24.27 15.56 -32.99
C ALA A 28 23.09 14.61 -32.78
N ALA A 29 23.10 13.84 -31.68
CA ALA A 29 21.93 13.43 -30.89
C ALA A 29 22.34 12.38 -29.85
N GLU A 30 23.08 12.77 -28.82
CA GLU A 30 23.16 11.98 -27.59
C GLU A 30 22.74 12.87 -26.43
N GLY A 31 21.44 12.90 -26.18
CA GLY A 31 20.86 13.69 -25.10
C GLY A 31 19.35 13.63 -25.14
N ALA A 32 18.75 12.45 -24.88
CA ALA A 32 17.39 12.30 -24.34
C ALA A 32 16.91 10.84 -24.47
N MET A 33 17.21 9.96 -23.51
CA MET A 33 16.38 8.74 -23.31
C MET A 33 16.17 8.36 -21.84
N VAL A 34 16.94 8.90 -20.87
CA VAL A 34 16.72 8.62 -19.44
C VAL A 34 15.42 9.22 -18.89
N GLY A 35 14.88 10.27 -19.51
CA GLY A 35 13.67 10.96 -19.03
C GLY A 35 12.34 10.26 -19.36
N GLY A 36 12.30 9.40 -20.39
CA GLY A 36 11.05 8.77 -20.85
C GLY A 36 10.63 7.57 -19.99
N GLU A 37 11.59 6.78 -19.53
CA GLU A 37 11.34 5.57 -18.74
C GLU A 37 10.87 5.90 -17.32
N ALA A 38 11.50 6.89 -16.67
CA ALA A 38 11.07 7.38 -15.37
C ALA A 38 9.65 7.99 -15.41
N ALA A 39 9.33 8.76 -16.46
CA ALA A 39 8.00 9.33 -16.62
C ALA A 39 6.93 8.24 -16.82
N ALA A 40 7.22 7.22 -17.64
CA ALA A 40 6.31 6.09 -17.84
C ALA A 40 6.06 5.29 -16.55
N ALA A 41 7.12 5.02 -15.78
CA ALA A 41 7.00 4.33 -14.49
C ALA A 41 6.17 5.12 -13.46
N VAL A 42 6.31 6.45 -13.45
CA VAL A 42 5.50 7.33 -12.60
C VAL A 42 4.02 7.28 -13.01
N GLU A 43 3.71 7.35 -14.31
CA GLU A 43 2.33 7.27 -14.80
C GLU A 43 1.68 5.91 -14.49
N GLU A 44 2.43 4.82 -14.62
CA GLU A 44 1.97 3.48 -14.25
C GLU A 44 1.64 3.39 -12.75
N LEU A 45 2.52 3.91 -11.89
CA LEU A 45 2.29 3.97 -10.45
C LEU A 45 1.05 4.81 -10.11
N VAL A 46 0.91 6.00 -10.70
CA VAL A 46 -0.25 6.89 -10.49
C VAL A 46 -1.54 6.21 -10.93
N SER A 47 -1.54 5.52 -12.07
CA SER A 47 -2.70 4.75 -12.53
C SER A 47 -3.06 3.62 -11.55
N GLY A 48 -2.06 2.90 -11.05
CA GLY A 48 -2.25 1.85 -10.05
C GLY A 48 -2.85 2.39 -8.74
N VAL A 49 -2.35 3.52 -8.25
CA VAL A 49 -2.89 4.18 -7.05
C VAL A 49 -4.34 4.60 -7.26
N ARG A 50 -4.66 5.23 -8.41
CA ARG A 50 -6.04 5.63 -8.73
C ARG A 50 -7.01 4.45 -8.77
N GLN A 51 -6.62 3.35 -9.40
CA GLN A 51 -7.44 2.15 -9.47
C GLN A 51 -7.68 1.55 -8.07
N ALA A 52 -6.66 1.55 -7.21
CA ALA A 52 -6.79 1.05 -5.85
C ALA A 52 -7.71 1.96 -5.00
N THR A 53 -7.61 3.29 -5.14
CA THR A 53 -8.50 4.23 -4.43
C THR A 53 -9.95 4.09 -4.90
N ASP A 54 -10.19 3.98 -6.20
CA ASP A 54 -11.54 3.80 -6.76
C ASP A 54 -12.16 2.46 -6.32
N PHE A 55 -11.32 1.42 -6.18
CA PHE A 55 -11.74 0.16 -5.60
C PHE A 55 -12.12 0.30 -4.12
N ALA A 56 -11.29 0.97 -3.33
CA ALA A 56 -11.53 1.17 -1.91
C ALA A 56 -12.80 1.99 -1.64
N GLU A 57 -13.10 3.00 -2.47
CA GLU A 57 -14.26 3.89 -2.32
C GLU A 57 -15.60 3.12 -2.28
N GLN A 58 -15.67 1.95 -2.91
CA GLN A 58 -16.87 1.09 -2.89
C GLN A 58 -17.22 0.57 -1.48
N PHE A 59 -16.27 0.56 -0.55
CA PHE A 59 -16.46 0.05 0.80
C PHE A 59 -16.81 1.14 1.82
N ARG A 60 -16.90 2.39 1.40
CA ARG A 60 -17.25 3.51 2.27
C ARG A 60 -18.68 3.37 2.80
N SER A 61 -18.86 3.52 4.11
CA SER A 61 -20.17 3.53 4.75
C SER A 61 -20.74 4.95 4.79
N TYR A 62 -22.07 5.05 4.68
CA TYR A 62 -22.81 6.32 4.71
C TYR A 62 -22.62 7.11 6.01
N SER A 63 -22.45 6.41 7.14
CA SER A 63 -22.32 7.05 8.47
C SER A 63 -20.92 7.52 8.80
N GLU A 64 -19.94 7.29 7.91
CA GLU A 64 -18.55 7.69 8.15
C GLU A 64 -18.32 9.17 7.80
N SER A 65 -17.69 9.88 8.73
CA SER A 65 -17.10 11.18 8.44
C SER A 65 -15.94 11.07 7.43
N GLU A 66 -15.63 12.16 6.71
CA GLU A 66 -14.47 12.21 5.81
C GLU A 66 -13.15 11.85 6.51
N LYS A 67 -12.96 12.30 7.76
CA LYS A 67 -11.76 11.99 8.54
C LYS A 67 -11.64 10.50 8.85
N GLN A 68 -12.75 9.88 9.28
CA GLN A 68 -12.82 8.43 9.50
C GLN A 68 -12.53 7.66 8.21
N TRP A 69 -13.19 8.04 7.12
CA TRP A 69 -13.04 7.35 5.84
C TRP A 69 -11.61 7.44 5.32
N LYS A 70 -10.98 8.63 5.34
CA LYS A 70 -9.60 8.82 4.91
C LYS A 70 -8.63 7.90 5.66
N ALA A 71 -8.76 7.82 6.98
CA ALA A 71 -7.93 6.91 7.78
C ALA A 71 -8.21 5.44 7.46
N ARG A 72 -9.49 5.04 7.35
CA ARG A 72 -9.87 3.66 7.07
C ARG A 72 -9.47 3.22 5.65
N MET A 73 -9.55 4.11 4.67
CA MET A 73 -9.11 3.86 3.30
C MET A 73 -7.60 3.59 3.26
N GLU A 74 -6.78 4.36 3.97
CA GLU A 74 -5.34 4.11 4.07
C GLU A 74 -5.05 2.75 4.69
N PHE A 75 -5.78 2.38 5.75
CA PHE A 75 -5.70 1.06 6.36
C PHE A 75 -6.00 -0.05 5.35
N ILE A 76 -7.08 0.09 4.57
CA ILE A 76 -7.46 -0.87 3.54
C ILE A 76 -6.37 -0.97 2.47
N LEU A 77 -5.93 0.14 1.90
CA LEU A 77 -4.96 0.16 0.80
C LEU A 77 -3.61 -0.45 1.18
N ARG A 78 -3.12 -0.19 2.40
CA ARG A 78 -1.88 -0.76 2.91
C ARG A 78 -1.91 -2.29 2.98
N HIS A 79 -3.05 -2.88 3.30
CA HIS A 79 -3.19 -4.32 3.51
C HIS A 79 -3.84 -5.04 2.33
N LEU A 80 -4.45 -4.31 1.40
CA LEU A 80 -5.15 -4.89 0.26
C LEU A 80 -4.34 -5.94 -0.51
N PRO A 81 -3.01 -5.77 -0.76
CA PRO A 81 -2.21 -6.78 -1.45
C PRO A 81 -2.17 -8.13 -0.73
N ASP A 82 -2.16 -8.14 0.61
CA ASP A 82 -2.09 -9.35 1.42
C ASP A 82 -3.44 -10.05 1.60
N TYR A 83 -4.54 -9.32 1.36
CA TYR A 83 -5.90 -9.81 1.53
C TYR A 83 -6.64 -10.00 0.20
N ARG A 84 -6.00 -9.70 -0.93
CA ARG A 84 -6.52 -9.97 -2.27
C ARG A 84 -6.55 -11.49 -2.48
N ASP A 85 -7.68 -11.99 -2.96
CA ASP A 85 -8.03 -13.41 -2.92
C ASP A 85 -6.97 -14.34 -3.55
N PRO A 86 -6.62 -15.46 -2.89
CA PRO A 86 -6.16 -16.68 -3.56
C PRO A 86 -7.31 -17.27 -4.40
N PRO A 87 -7.03 -18.18 -5.34
CA PRO A 87 -8.05 -18.78 -6.24
C PRO A 87 -9.25 -19.45 -5.54
N ASP A 88 -9.23 -19.63 -4.22
CA ASP A 88 -10.18 -20.46 -3.47
C ASP A 88 -11.18 -19.71 -2.55
N GLY A 89 -11.30 -18.37 -2.61
CA GLY A 89 -12.53 -17.68 -2.14
C GLY A 89 -12.41 -16.35 -1.37
N GLY A 90 -13.47 -15.54 -1.52
CA GLY A 90 -13.63 -14.12 -1.12
C GLY A 90 -13.59 -13.74 0.37
N GLY A 91 -13.28 -14.67 1.27
CA GLY A 91 -13.39 -14.43 2.73
C GLY A 91 -12.30 -13.53 3.32
N ARG A 92 -11.18 -13.36 2.62
CA ARG A 92 -10.05 -12.55 3.12
C ARG A 92 -10.35 -11.06 3.01
N LEU A 93 -10.96 -10.62 1.92
CA LEU A 93 -11.33 -9.22 1.75
C LEU A 93 -12.34 -8.78 2.83
N ASP A 94 -13.39 -9.57 3.06
CA ASP A 94 -14.39 -9.28 4.11
C ASP A 94 -13.76 -9.20 5.51
N GLN A 95 -12.75 -10.03 5.79
CA GLN A 95 -11.98 -9.96 7.02
C GLN A 95 -11.22 -8.64 7.13
N LEU A 96 -10.54 -8.18 6.06
CA LEU A 96 -9.85 -6.90 6.05
C LEU A 96 -10.82 -5.75 6.29
N LEU A 97 -11.97 -5.73 5.60
CA LEU A 97 -12.98 -4.70 5.76
C LEU A 97 -13.49 -4.66 7.22
N SER A 98 -13.73 -5.82 7.81
CA SER A 98 -14.14 -5.94 9.22
C SER A 98 -13.08 -5.41 10.19
N LEU A 99 -11.81 -5.76 9.99
CA LEU A 99 -10.69 -5.26 10.81
C LEU A 99 -10.52 -3.75 10.69
N SER A 100 -10.65 -3.21 9.47
CA SER A 100 -10.59 -1.77 9.21
C SER A 100 -11.68 -1.00 9.97
N MET A 101 -12.87 -1.59 10.07
CA MET A 101 -14.01 -0.99 10.78
C MET A 101 -13.82 -1.03 12.30
N VAL A 102 -13.31 -2.14 12.83
CA VAL A 102 -12.99 -2.27 14.26
C VAL A 102 -11.97 -1.20 14.67
N TRP A 103 -10.91 -1.03 13.88
CA TRP A 103 -9.91 -0.01 14.12
C TRP A 103 -10.50 1.40 14.08
N ALA A 104 -11.25 1.75 13.02
CA ALA A 104 -11.86 3.06 12.88
C ALA A 104 -12.88 3.36 14.00
N ASN A 105 -13.70 2.36 14.40
CA ASN A 105 -14.65 2.52 15.50
C ASN A 105 -13.95 2.70 16.85
N HIS A 106 -12.89 1.95 17.10
CA HIS A 106 -12.10 2.16 18.31
C HIS A 106 -11.54 3.57 18.36
N LEU A 107 -10.92 4.01 17.26
CA LEU A 107 -10.17 5.25 17.17
C LEU A 107 -11.08 6.50 17.17
N PHE A 108 -12.21 6.46 16.45
CA PHE A 108 -13.07 7.63 16.26
C PHE A 108 -14.40 7.59 17.00
N LEU A 109 -14.81 6.44 17.54
CA LEU A 109 -16.05 6.31 18.33
C LEU A 109 -15.78 5.82 19.76
N GLY A 110 -14.53 5.48 20.11
CA GLY A 110 -14.17 5.00 21.44
C GLY A 110 -14.74 3.62 21.78
N CYS A 111 -15.14 2.83 20.77
CA CYS A 111 -15.63 1.47 20.98
C CYS A 111 -14.52 0.59 21.58
N SER A 112 -14.88 -0.26 22.53
CA SER A 112 -13.95 -1.24 23.11
C SER A 112 -14.25 -2.65 22.59
N TYR A 113 -13.19 -3.39 22.32
CA TYR A 113 -13.22 -4.78 21.90
C TYR A 113 -12.32 -5.60 22.84
N ASN A 114 -12.20 -6.92 22.61
CA ASN A 114 -11.26 -7.71 23.39
C ASN A 114 -9.80 -7.24 23.13
N LYS A 115 -8.92 -7.47 24.10
CA LYS A 115 -7.55 -6.96 24.04
C LYS A 115 -6.78 -7.50 22.84
N ASP A 116 -6.93 -8.79 22.54
CA ASP A 116 -6.18 -9.44 21.45
C ASP A 116 -6.55 -8.88 20.07
N LEU A 117 -7.84 -8.55 19.85
CA LEU A 117 -8.27 -7.93 18.59
C LEU A 117 -7.76 -6.49 18.48
N LEU A 118 -7.82 -5.74 19.59
CA LEU A 118 -7.29 -4.37 19.62
C LEU A 118 -5.79 -4.33 19.37
N ASP A 119 -5.02 -5.16 20.06
CA ASP A 119 -3.57 -5.24 19.89
C ASP A 119 -3.23 -5.58 18.42
N LYS A 120 -3.95 -6.52 17.81
CA LYS A 120 -3.80 -6.87 16.39
C LYS A 120 -4.09 -5.69 15.46
N VAL A 121 -5.26 -5.03 15.59
CA VAL A 121 -5.61 -3.95 14.65
C VAL A 121 -4.74 -2.71 14.84
N MET A 122 -4.21 -2.49 16.04
CA MET A 122 -3.24 -1.43 16.30
C MET A 122 -1.87 -1.74 15.70
N GLU A 123 -1.42 -3.01 15.75
CA GLU A 123 -0.20 -3.46 15.06
C GLU A 123 -0.34 -3.32 13.54
N MET A 124 -1.47 -3.72 12.97
CA MET A 124 -1.77 -3.52 11.54
C MET A 124 -1.76 -2.03 11.16
N ALA A 125 -2.23 -1.16 12.04
CA ALA A 125 -2.28 0.28 11.79
C ALA A 125 -0.93 0.99 12.00
N ASP A 126 0.15 0.28 12.33
CA ASP A 126 1.45 0.91 12.57
C ASP A 126 1.91 1.71 11.33
N GLY A 127 2.37 2.93 11.58
CA GLY A 127 2.72 3.89 10.53
C GLY A 127 1.55 4.47 9.73
N ILE A 128 0.28 4.32 10.16
CA ILE A 128 -0.84 5.14 9.65
C ILE A 128 -0.98 6.37 10.55
N GLU A 129 -0.70 7.55 10.00
CA GLU A 129 -0.87 8.80 10.72
C GLU A 129 -2.32 9.29 10.59
N VAL A 130 -2.99 9.47 11.74
CA VAL A 130 -4.34 10.04 11.80
C VAL A 130 -4.25 11.41 12.46
N GLU A 131 -4.48 12.45 11.66
CA GLU A 131 -4.55 13.83 12.15
C GLU A 131 -5.84 14.06 12.96
N ASP A 132 -5.71 14.84 14.04
CA ASP A 132 -6.84 15.40 14.80
C ASP A 132 -7.82 14.35 15.34
N LEU A 133 -7.29 13.43 16.15
CA LEU A 133 -8.08 12.40 16.83
C LEU A 133 -9.07 12.99 17.84
N PRO A 134 -10.31 12.48 17.88
CA PRO A 134 -11.28 12.92 18.87
C PRO A 134 -10.79 12.60 20.30
N GLN A 135 -10.82 13.60 21.18
CA GLN A 135 -10.48 13.43 22.58
C GLN A 135 -11.67 12.85 23.35
N PHE A 136 -11.58 11.57 23.70
CA PHE A 136 -12.57 10.93 24.56
C PHE A 136 -12.27 11.25 26.02
N THR A 137 -13.13 12.07 26.63
CA THR A 137 -13.12 12.25 28.09
C THR A 137 -14.00 11.18 28.71
N THR A 138 -13.45 10.40 29.65
CA THR A 138 -14.25 9.43 30.40
C THR A 138 -15.18 10.18 31.35
N ARG A 139 -16.39 9.67 31.59
CA ARG A 139 -17.34 10.26 32.55
C ARG A 139 -16.70 10.53 33.93
N SER A 140 -15.82 9.63 34.39
CA SER A 140 -15.11 9.77 35.68
C SER A 140 -14.12 10.94 35.72
N GLU A 141 -13.62 11.41 34.59
CA GLU A 141 -12.77 12.60 34.48
C GLU A 141 -13.61 13.88 34.58
N LEU A 142 -14.81 13.88 33.98
CA LEU A 142 -15.74 15.00 34.01
C LEU A 142 -16.37 15.23 35.39
N MET A 143 -16.51 14.18 36.21
CA MET A 143 -17.14 14.25 37.54
C MET A 143 -16.20 14.70 38.68
N LYS A 144 -14.92 14.98 38.39
CA LYS A 144 -13.92 15.43 39.37
C LYS A 144 -13.81 16.97 39.50
N LYS A 145 -14.74 17.72 38.92
CA LYS A 145 -14.66 19.18 38.83
C LYS A 145 -15.80 19.87 39.56
#